data_AF-A0A814CR87-F1
#
_entry.id   AF-A0A814CR87-F1
#
_cell.length_a   1.000
_cell.length_b   1.000
_cell.length_c   1.000
_cell.angle_alpha   90.00
_cell.angle_beta   90.00
_cell.angle_gamma   90.00
#
_symmetry.space_group_name_H-M   'P 1'
#
loop_
_entity.id
_entity.type
_entity.pdbx_description
1 polymer ?
#
loop_
_entity_poly.entity_id
_entity_poly.type
_entity_poly.pdbx_seq_one_letter_code
_entity_poly.pdbx_strand_id
1 'polypeptide(L)'
;MILKILFLLGLTAISIVASLTCYSCSSCAPFVNGNIITCSPSDTNCFAGAKSDFTVDQGCTSNFSTVYNVYPSWTYCVSDNCNYNTFDDH
;
A
#
# COMPACT_ATOMS: atom_id res chain seq x y z
N MET A 1 -32.19 -47.47 -3.51
CA MET A 1 -32.47 -46.06 -3.85
C MET A 1 -31.75 -45.16 -2.86
N ILE A 2 -30.58 -44.61 -3.20
CA ILE A 2 -30.06 -43.38 -2.59
C ILE A 2 -29.36 -42.62 -3.70
N LEU A 3 -30.07 -41.61 -4.21
CA LEU A 3 -29.63 -40.67 -5.23
C LEU A 3 -28.63 -39.71 -4.58
N LYS A 4 -27.33 -39.84 -4.90
CA LYS A 4 -26.31 -38.88 -4.48
C LYS A 4 -26.46 -37.61 -5.31
N ILE A 5 -27.06 -36.59 -4.72
CA ILE A 5 -27.13 -35.24 -5.28
C ILE A 5 -25.71 -34.65 -5.19
N LEU A 6 -25.03 -34.59 -6.33
CA LEU A 6 -23.77 -33.88 -6.48
C LEU A 6 -24.10 -32.38 -6.59
N PHE A 7 -24.02 -31.66 -5.48
CA PHE A 7 -24.13 -30.20 -5.47
C PHE A 7 -22.86 -29.63 -6.12
N LEU A 8 -22.92 -29.30 -7.41
CA LEU A 8 -21.97 -28.39 -8.04
C LEU A 8 -22.24 -26.98 -7.51
N LEU A 9 -21.63 -26.63 -6.37
CA LEU A 9 -21.42 -25.23 -6.03
C LEU A 9 -20.31 -24.72 -6.94
N GLY A 10 -20.70 -23.90 -7.92
CA GLY A 10 -19.78 -23.06 -8.66
C GLY A 10 -19.01 -22.19 -7.67
N LEU A 11 -17.80 -22.63 -7.34
CA LEU A 11 -16.84 -21.87 -6.59
C LEU A 11 -16.39 -20.72 -7.51
N THR A 12 -17.13 -19.61 -7.50
CA THR A 12 -16.49 -18.34 -7.84
C THR A 12 -15.42 -18.17 -6.79
N ALA A 13 -14.16 -18.34 -7.19
CA ALA A 13 -13.03 -17.94 -6.38
C ALA A 13 -13.20 -16.42 -6.17
N ILE A 14 -13.88 -16.04 -5.09
CA ILE A 14 -13.71 -14.72 -4.50
C ILE A 14 -12.26 -14.76 -4.08
N SER A 15 -11.38 -14.28 -4.96
CA SER A 15 -10.01 -14.01 -4.63
C SER A 15 -10.11 -12.94 -3.55
N ILE A 16 -10.05 -13.35 -2.29
CA ILE A 16 -9.99 -12.45 -1.15
C ILE A 16 -8.61 -11.83 -1.29
N VAL A 17 -8.51 -10.77 -2.09
CA VAL A 17 -7.29 -9.98 -2.18
C VAL A 17 -7.11 -9.46 -0.77
N ALA A 18 -6.09 -9.96 -0.07
CA ALA A 18 -5.74 -9.45 1.25
C ALA A 18 -5.60 -7.93 1.12
N SER A 19 -6.41 -7.21 1.90
CA SER A 19 -6.46 -5.76 1.80
C SER A 19 -5.20 -5.19 2.41
N LEU A 20 -4.30 -4.68 1.56
CA LEU A 20 -3.10 -3.98 1.99
C LEU A 20 -3.48 -2.75 2.82
N THR A 21 -2.78 -2.54 3.93
CA THR A 21 -2.89 -1.33 4.73
C THR A 21 -1.61 -0.50 4.63
N CYS A 22 -1.73 0.81 4.56
CA CYS A 22 -0.60 1.73 4.42
C CYS A 22 -0.84 2.98 5.28
N TYR A 23 0.23 3.70 5.61
CA TYR A 23 0.09 5.08 6.08
C TYR A 23 -0.29 6.00 4.92
N SER A 24 -1.12 7.00 5.20
CA SER A 24 -1.55 8.00 4.23
C SER A 24 -1.52 9.40 4.82
N CYS A 25 -0.75 10.28 4.19
CA CYS A 25 -0.74 11.72 4.45
C CYS A 25 -0.26 12.48 3.22
N SER A 26 -0.70 13.73 3.12
CA SER A 26 -0.24 14.67 2.10
C SER A 26 0.47 15.81 2.80
N SER A 27 1.70 16.10 2.40
CA SER A 27 2.54 17.14 3.00
C SER A 27 2.60 17.08 4.53
N CYS A 28 2.72 15.87 5.07
CA CYS A 28 2.94 15.67 6.51
C CYS A 28 4.34 16.15 6.89
N ALA A 29 4.48 16.58 8.15
CA ALA A 29 5.78 16.90 8.72
C ALA A 29 6.72 15.69 8.61
N PRO A 30 8.03 15.90 8.41
CA PRO A 30 8.99 14.81 8.41
C PRO A 30 8.93 14.08 9.76
N PHE A 31 9.19 12.78 9.75
CA PHE A 31 9.11 11.88 10.92
C PHE A 31 7.70 11.64 11.50
N VAL A 32 6.65 12.31 10.99
CA VAL A 32 5.26 12.04 11.36
C VAL A 32 4.61 11.07 10.37
N ASN A 33 4.14 9.92 10.87
CA ASN A 33 3.35 8.99 10.06
C ASN A 33 1.92 9.52 9.88
N GLY A 34 1.36 9.31 8.69
CA GLY A 34 -0.04 9.61 8.41
C GLY A 34 -1.01 8.68 9.15
N ASN A 35 -2.28 8.74 8.75
CA ASN A 35 -3.27 7.79 9.25
C ASN A 35 -3.14 6.45 8.53
N ILE A 36 -3.39 5.36 9.24
CA ILE A 36 -3.48 4.04 8.61
C ILE A 36 -4.78 3.99 7.80
N ILE A 37 -4.67 3.63 6.53
CA ILE A 37 -5.79 3.40 5.63
C ILE A 37 -5.72 2.00 5.05
N THR A 38 -6.89 1.46 4.70
CA THR A 38 -6.99 0.27 3.85
C THR A 38 -6.96 0.70 2.40
N CYS A 39 -6.04 0.14 1.62
CA CYS A 39 -5.88 0.46 0.21
C CYS A 39 -7.03 -0.08 -0.66
N SER A 40 -7.17 0.50 -1.85
CA SER A 40 -8.04 -0.08 -2.88
C SER A 40 -7.53 -1.48 -3.25
N PRO A 41 -8.39 -2.45 -3.62
CA PRO A 41 -7.96 -3.76 -4.11
C PRO A 41 -7.06 -3.71 -5.35
N SER A 42 -7.06 -2.59 -6.09
CA SER A 42 -6.18 -2.34 -7.22
C SER A 42 -4.76 -1.92 -6.81
N ASP A 43 -4.60 -1.36 -5.62
CA ASP A 43 -3.33 -0.89 -5.11
C ASP A 43 -2.57 -2.06 -4.51
N THR A 44 -1.37 -2.29 -5.01
CA THR A 44 -0.53 -3.44 -4.63
C THR A 44 0.65 -3.03 -3.76
N ASN A 45 0.84 -1.72 -3.53
CA ASN A 45 2.01 -1.18 -2.86
C ASN A 45 1.64 0.01 -1.96
N CYS A 46 2.43 0.21 -0.92
CA CYS A 46 2.53 1.47 -0.21
C CYS A 46 3.68 2.31 -0.78
N PHE A 47 3.56 3.63 -0.69
CA PHE A 47 4.64 4.57 -1.00
C PHE A 47 4.86 5.56 0.15
N ALA A 48 6.09 6.03 0.31
CA ALA A 48 6.44 7.22 1.10
C ALA A 48 7.48 8.04 0.32
N GLY A 49 7.27 9.35 0.20
CA GLY A 49 8.16 10.22 -0.57
C GLY A 49 8.40 11.55 0.11
N ALA A 50 9.67 11.93 0.27
CA ALA A 50 10.07 13.26 0.70
C ALA A 50 9.85 14.26 -0.44
N LYS A 51 9.29 15.45 -0.19
CA LYS A 51 9.16 16.55 -1.15
C LYS A 51 10.27 17.58 -0.98
N SER A 52 10.43 18.45 -1.98
CA SER A 52 11.43 19.54 -1.97
C SER A 52 11.22 20.58 -0.87
N ASP A 53 10.01 20.66 -0.31
CA ASP A 53 9.63 21.55 0.79
C ASP A 53 9.82 20.91 2.17
N PHE A 54 10.57 19.81 2.26
CA PHE A 54 10.80 19.02 3.48
C PHE A 54 9.52 18.41 4.08
N THR A 55 8.46 18.27 3.28
CA THR A 55 7.27 17.50 3.68
C THR A 55 7.33 16.08 3.13
N VAL A 56 6.44 15.21 3.62
CA VAL A 56 6.33 13.82 3.16
C VAL A 56 4.94 13.59 2.57
N ASP A 57 4.86 12.77 1.53
CA ASP A 57 3.62 12.14 1.07
C ASP A 57 3.69 10.64 1.32
N GLN A 58 2.61 10.07 1.86
CA GLN A 58 2.45 8.64 2.09
C GLN A 58 1.11 8.19 1.48
N GLY A 59 1.04 6.96 0.97
CA GLY A 59 -0.23 6.40 0.52
C GLY A 59 -0.12 5.03 -0.14
N CYS A 60 -1.20 4.63 -0.81
CA CYS A 60 -1.30 3.41 -1.60
C CYS A 60 -1.09 3.72 -3.09
N THR A 61 -0.50 2.79 -3.83
CA THR A 61 -0.34 2.90 -5.29
C THR A 61 -0.29 1.54 -5.96
N SER A 62 -0.81 1.49 -7.18
CA SER A 62 -0.63 0.37 -8.11
C SER A 62 0.61 0.53 -9.01
N ASN A 63 1.18 1.73 -9.09
CA ASN A 63 2.32 2.04 -9.96
C ASN A 63 3.63 2.05 -9.18
N PHE A 64 4.56 1.17 -9.58
CA PHE A 64 5.98 1.32 -9.29
C PHE A 64 6.56 2.39 -10.19
N SER A 65 6.64 3.62 -9.72
CA SER A 65 7.51 4.60 -10.36
C SER A 65 8.89 4.44 -9.75
N THR A 66 9.84 3.86 -10.50
CA THR A 66 11.23 3.70 -10.09
C THR A 66 11.94 5.06 -10.06
N VAL A 67 11.52 5.97 -9.19
CA VAL A 67 12.18 7.25 -8.99
C VAL A 67 13.31 7.06 -7.98
N TYR A 68 14.43 6.58 -8.49
CA TYR A 68 15.69 6.51 -7.75
C TYR A 68 16.27 7.91 -7.56
N ASN A 69 16.46 8.30 -6.29
CA ASN A 69 17.56 9.13 -5.80
C ASN A 69 17.80 10.52 -6.45
N VAL A 70 16.75 11.29 -6.71
CA VAL A 70 16.89 12.74 -6.80
C VAL A 70 15.76 13.32 -5.99
N TYR A 71 16.09 13.98 -4.87
CA TYR A 71 15.12 14.66 -4.00
C TYR A 71 14.03 15.32 -4.86
N PRO A 72 12.77 14.82 -4.85
CA PRO A 72 12.14 13.88 -3.90
C PRO A 72 12.56 12.38 -3.98
N SER A 73 12.97 11.77 -2.86
CA SER A 73 13.20 10.30 -2.75
C SER A 73 11.91 9.56 -2.41
N TRP A 74 11.53 8.55 -3.20
CA TRP A 74 10.34 7.72 -2.97
C TRP A 74 10.73 6.28 -2.62
N THR A 75 10.13 5.77 -1.54
CA THR A 75 10.23 4.37 -1.10
C THR A 75 8.93 3.67 -1.42
N TYR A 76 9.00 2.49 -2.03
CA TYR A 76 7.85 1.62 -2.35
C TYR A 76 8.01 0.27 -1.66
N CYS A 77 6.91 -0.30 -1.18
CA CYS A 77 6.92 -1.58 -0.47
C CYS A 77 5.54 -2.25 -0.50
N VAL A 78 5.49 -3.57 -0.26
CA VAL A 78 4.30 -4.43 -0.52
C VAL A 78 3.68 -5.04 0.74
N SER A 79 4.19 -4.68 1.92
CA SER A 79 3.68 -5.22 3.20
C SER A 79 2.90 -4.16 3.96
N ASP A 80 2.04 -4.60 4.88
CA ASP A 80 1.24 -3.68 5.69
C ASP A 80 2.11 -2.64 6.40
N ASN A 81 1.72 -1.37 6.25
CA ASN A 81 2.29 -0.21 6.92
C ASN A 81 3.81 -0.04 6.70
N CYS A 82 4.35 -0.63 5.63
CA CYS A 82 5.78 -0.63 5.33
C CYS A 82 6.30 0.76 4.91
N ASN A 83 5.42 1.67 4.53
CA ASN A 83 5.72 3.05 4.18
C ASN A 83 5.75 3.98 5.41
N TYR A 84 6.06 3.43 6.59
CA TYR A 84 6.40 4.25 7.75
C TYR A 84 7.61 5.13 7.41
N ASN A 85 7.74 6.28 8.10
CA ASN A 85 8.79 7.23 7.77
C ASN A 85 10.18 6.58 7.71
N THR A 86 10.78 6.68 6.53
CA THR A 86 12.14 6.24 6.17
C THR A 86 13.08 7.42 6.04
N PHE A 87 12.73 8.59 6.61
CA PHE A 87 13.69 9.68 6.77
C PHE A 87 14.80 9.18 7.70
N ASP A 88 15.85 8.70 7.05
CA ASP A 88 17.07 8.27 7.70
C ASP A 88 17.73 9.51 8.31
N ASP A 89 17.88 9.54 9.62
CA ASP A 89 18.50 10.64 10.39
C ASP A 89 20.04 10.58 10.29
N HIS A 90 20.55 10.37 9.07
CA HIS A 90 21.98 10.26 8.77
C HIS A 90 22.62 11.62 8.52
#